data_AF-A0A2R7Y742-F1
#
_entry.id   AF-A0A2R7Y742-F1
#
_cell.length_a   1.000
_cell.length_b   1.000
_cell.length_c   1.000
_cell.angle_alpha   90.00
_cell.angle_beta   90.00
_cell.angle_gamma   90.00
#
_symmetry.space_group_name_H-M   'P 1'
#
loop_
_entity.id
_entity.type
_entity.pdbx_description
1 polymer ?
#
loop_
_entity_poly.entity_id
_entity_poly.type
_entity_poly.pdbx_seq_one_letter_code
_entity_poly.pdbx_strand_id
1 'polypeptide(L)'
;MSTQRSWTAIVLEALKELRAHERAVSVGELYEAVKKIAPAECDDKNAYAHVDRRGRRRVEPRWKRNARDALLKLKRRGMVSREGRNAWRLVSTP
;
A
#
# COMPACT_ATOMS: atom_id res chain seq x y z
N MET A 1 -13.73 -7.68 -20.53
CA MET A 1 -12.83 -8.29 -19.54
C MET A 1 -12.20 -7.16 -18.74
N SER A 2 -12.43 -7.08 -17.43
CA SER A 2 -11.83 -6.05 -16.59
C SER A 2 -10.33 -6.34 -16.45
N THR A 3 -9.49 -5.41 -16.89
CA THR A 3 -8.04 -5.46 -16.65
C THR A 3 -7.83 -5.24 -15.16
N GLN A 4 -7.83 -6.32 -14.37
CA GLN A 4 -7.58 -6.25 -12.94
C GLN A 4 -6.17 -5.66 -12.74
N ARG A 5 -6.10 -4.40 -12.29
CA ARG A 5 -4.83 -3.72 -12.08
C ARG A 5 -4.08 -4.42 -10.95
N SER A 6 -2.81 -4.74 -11.17
CA SER A 6 -1.99 -5.34 -10.11
C SER A 6 -1.86 -4.37 -8.92
N TRP A 7 -1.87 -4.91 -7.69
CA TRP A 7 -1.66 -4.11 -6.47
C TRP A 7 -0.36 -3.30 -6.49
N THR A 8 0.70 -3.81 -7.14
CA THR A 8 1.95 -3.06 -7.33
C THR A 8 1.78 -1.85 -8.23
N ALA A 9 0.93 -1.92 -9.27
CA ALA A 9 0.64 -0.78 -10.12
C ALA A 9 -0.21 0.26 -9.38
N ILE A 10 -1.25 -0.18 -8.68
CA ILE A 10 -2.13 0.71 -7.88
C ILE A 10 -1.32 1.46 -6.81
N VAL A 11 -0.48 0.74 -6.05
CA VAL A 11 0.36 1.37 -5.01
C VAL A 11 1.39 2.32 -5.61
N LEU A 12 1.99 1.97 -6.75
CA LEU A 12 2.96 2.85 -7.40
C LEU A 12 2.30 4.14 -7.91
N GLU A 13 1.09 4.04 -8.47
CA GLU A 13 0.28 5.19 -8.90
C GLU A 13 -0.09 6.07 -7.70
N ALA A 14 -0.55 5.48 -6.59
CA ALA A 14 -0.85 6.19 -5.36
C ALA A 14 0.36 6.94 -4.78
N LEU A 15 1.54 6.32 -4.79
CA LEU A 15 2.77 6.98 -4.36
C LEU A 15 3.16 8.16 -5.26
N LYS A 16 2.93 8.06 -6.58
CA LYS A 16 3.16 9.16 -7.51
C LYS A 16 2.20 10.32 -7.27
N GLU A 17 0.90 10.03 -7.08
CA GLU A 17 -0.10 11.06 -6.76
C GLU A 17 0.22 11.83 -5.47
N LEU A 18 0.70 11.11 -4.45
CA LEU A 18 1.11 11.70 -3.18
C LEU A 18 2.47 12.42 -3.22
N ARG A 19 3.10 12.49 -4.40
CA ARG A 19 4.46 13.04 -4.60
C ARG A 19 5.46 12.43 -3.62
N ALA A 20 5.40 11.12 -3.45
CA ALA A 20 6.26 10.41 -2.52
C ALA A 20 7.75 10.44 -2.89
N HIS A 21 8.16 11.10 -3.98
CA HIS A 21 9.57 11.38 -4.30
C HIS A 21 10.08 12.62 -3.56
N GLU A 22 9.23 13.61 -3.28
CA GLU A 22 9.57 14.83 -2.56
C GLU A 22 9.65 14.56 -1.05
N ARG A 23 8.68 13.80 -0.51
CA ARG A 23 8.58 13.48 0.92
C ARG A 23 8.20 12.02 1.15
N ALA A 24 8.59 11.47 2.28
CA ALA A 24 8.05 10.20 2.73
C ALA A 24 6.55 10.34 3.04
N VAL A 25 5.76 9.35 2.62
CA VAL A 25 4.32 9.29 2.82
C VAL A 25 3.98 8.19 3.81
N SER A 26 3.08 8.47 4.74
CA SER A 26 2.63 7.46 5.70
C SER A 26 1.79 6.38 5.01
N VAL A 27 1.76 5.18 5.60
CA VAL A 27 0.86 4.11 5.16
C VAL A 27 -0.61 4.53 5.21
N GLY A 28 -0.99 5.42 6.14
CA GLY A 28 -2.34 5.98 6.22
C GLY A 28 -2.69 6.83 4.99
N GLU A 29 -1.84 7.79 4.63
CA GLU A 29 -2.01 8.61 3.42
C GLU A 29 -2.07 7.74 2.16
N LEU A 30 -1.20 6.72 2.09
CA LEU A 30 -1.20 5.77 0.98
C LEU A 30 -2.54 5.03 0.86
N TYR A 31 -3.14 4.61 1.96
CA TYR A 31 -4.41 3.89 1.93
C TYR A 31 -5.56 4.76 1.39
N GLU A 32 -5.61 6.03 1.78
CA GLU A 32 -6.62 6.97 1.25
C GLU A 32 -6.43 7.19 -0.26
N ALA A 33 -5.19 7.35 -0.72
CA ALA A 33 -4.89 7.48 -2.16
C ALA A 33 -5.24 6.20 -2.94
N VAL A 34 -4.92 5.02 -2.40
CA VAL A 34 -5.29 3.73 -3.00
C VAL A 34 -6.82 3.58 -3.11
N LYS A 35 -7.57 3.96 -2.08
CA LYS A 35 -9.05 3.96 -2.12
C LYS A 35 -9.60 4.88 -3.20
N LYS A 36 -8.97 6.04 -3.42
CA LYS A 36 -9.36 6.99 -4.44
C LYS A 36 -9.10 6.46 -5.86
N ILE A 37 -7.95 5.82 -6.08
CA ILE A 37 -7.52 5.30 -7.40
C ILE A 37 -8.26 4.02 -7.78
N ALA A 38 -8.45 3.11 -6.82
CA ALA A 38 -9.02 1.79 -7.05
C ALA A 38 -10.11 1.46 -6.04
N PRO A 39 -11.22 2.22 -6.00
CA PRO A 39 -12.30 2.02 -5.02
C PRO A 39 -12.91 0.62 -5.13
N ALA A 40 -13.02 0.07 -6.34
CA ALA A 40 -13.55 -1.28 -6.58
C ALA A 40 -12.70 -2.40 -5.96
N GLU A 41 -11.40 -2.17 -5.74
CA GLU A 41 -10.49 -3.15 -5.13
C GLU A 41 -10.44 -3.01 -3.59
N CYS A 42 -11.03 -1.94 -3.04
CA CYS A 42 -10.96 -1.57 -1.62
C CYS A 42 -12.23 -1.94 -0.85
N ASP A 43 -12.68 -3.19 -0.98
CA ASP A 43 -13.84 -3.68 -0.24
C ASP A 43 -13.48 -3.92 1.24
N ASP A 44 -13.98 -3.03 2.10
CA ASP A 44 -13.82 -3.12 3.56
C ASP A 44 -14.59 -4.31 4.17
N LYS A 45 -15.58 -4.88 3.46
CA LYS A 45 -16.33 -6.07 3.91
C LYS A 45 -15.51 -7.35 3.74
N ASN A 46 -14.60 -7.38 2.78
CA ASN A 46 -13.64 -8.46 2.58
C ASN A 46 -12.50 -8.37 3.62
N ALA A 47 -12.84 -8.59 4.87
CA ALA A 47 -11.92 -8.59 5.99
C ALA A 47 -11.55 -10.01 6.41
N TYR A 48 -10.33 -10.18 6.92
CA TYR A 48 -9.88 -11.45 7.49
C TYR A 48 -9.43 -11.24 8.93
N ALA A 49 -9.70 -12.23 9.77
CA ALA A 49 -9.14 -12.28 11.11
C ALA A 49 -7.71 -12.83 11.05
N HIS A 50 -6.80 -12.20 11.79
CA HIS A 50 -5.45 -12.69 12.00
C HIS A 50 -5.03 -12.49 13.46
N VAL A 51 -4.04 -13.25 13.90
CA VAL A 51 -3.44 -13.10 15.22
C VAL A 51 -2.21 -12.20 15.07
N ASP A 52 -2.18 -11.10 15.83
CA ASP A 52 -1.01 -10.21 15.86
C ASP A 52 0.16 -10.85 16.63
N ARG A 53 1.35 -10.26 16.57
CA ARG A 53 2.54 -10.76 17.27
C ARG A 53 2.39 -10.80 18.81
N ARG A 54 1.37 -10.16 19.37
CA ARG A 54 1.05 -10.16 20.81
C ARG A 54 -0.07 -11.16 21.13
N GLY A 55 -0.43 -12.04 20.20
CA GLY A 55 -1.49 -13.05 20.40
C GLY A 55 -2.90 -12.49 20.29
N ARG A 56 -3.10 -11.21 19.93
CA ARG A 56 -4.44 -10.62 19.86
C ARG A 56 -5.07 -10.86 18.50
N ARG A 57 -6.33 -11.29 18.49
CA ARG A 57 -7.13 -11.34 17.26
C ARG A 57 -7.39 -9.92 16.75
N ARG A 58 -7.04 -9.69 15.49
CA ARG A 58 -7.25 -8.46 14.75
C ARG A 58 -8.02 -8.78 13.48
N VAL A 59 -8.91 -7.88 13.09
CA VAL A 59 -9.61 -7.94 11.82
C VAL A 59 -9.08 -6.80 10.97
N GLU A 60 -8.71 -7.10 9.74
CA GLU A 60 -8.26 -6.09 8.79
C GLU A 60 -8.82 -6.38 7.39
N PRO A 61 -9.23 -5.34 6.64
CA PRO A 61 -9.55 -5.47 5.23
C PRO A 61 -8.38 -6.07 4.43
N ARG A 62 -8.69 -7.05 3.58
CA ARG A 62 -7.69 -7.77 2.78
C ARG A 62 -6.90 -6.82 1.85
N TRP A 63 -7.55 -5.78 1.34
CA TRP A 63 -6.91 -4.81 0.46
C TRP A 63 -5.77 -4.03 1.13
N LYS A 64 -5.87 -3.71 2.44
CA LYS A 64 -4.79 -3.06 3.20
C LYS A 64 -3.56 -3.95 3.27
N ARG A 65 -3.76 -5.26 3.49
CA ARG A 65 -2.68 -6.25 3.41
C ARG A 65 -2.07 -6.28 2.01
N ASN A 66 -2.88 -6.34 0.95
CA ASN A 66 -2.39 -6.38 -0.42
C ASN A 66 -1.56 -5.14 -0.76
N ALA A 67 -1.98 -3.95 -0.31
CA ALA A 67 -1.22 -2.71 -0.46
C ALA A 67 0.14 -2.77 0.27
N ARG A 68 0.18 -3.30 1.50
CA ARG A 68 1.46 -3.50 2.23
C ARG A 68 2.36 -4.52 1.55
N ASP A 69 1.80 -5.62 1.04
CA ASP A 69 2.56 -6.64 0.31
C ASP A 69 3.12 -6.07 -1.00
N ALA A 70 2.36 -5.20 -1.68
CA ALA A 70 2.83 -4.47 -2.85
C ALA A 70 3.98 -3.50 -2.52
N LEU A 71 3.91 -2.74 -1.42
CA LEU A 71 5.02 -1.90 -0.95
C LEU A 71 6.30 -2.72 -0.72
N LEU A 72 6.17 -3.88 -0.07
CA LEU A 72 7.31 -4.78 0.14
C LEU A 72 7.90 -5.30 -1.18
N LYS A 73 7.05 -5.62 -2.17
CA LYS A 73 7.52 -6.00 -3.52
C LYS A 73 8.23 -4.85 -4.23
N LEU A 74 7.69 -3.63 -4.18
CA LEU A 74 8.32 -2.44 -4.76
C LEU A 74 9.67 -2.13 -4.08
N LYS A 75 9.76 -2.32 -2.76
CA LYS A 75 11.01 -2.15 -2.01
C LYS A 75 12.07 -3.14 -2.45
N ARG A 76 11.71 -4.42 -2.60
CA ARG A 76 12.64 -5.47 -3.11
C ARG A 76 13.16 -5.15 -4.51
N ARG A 77 12.38 -4.42 -5.31
CA ARG A 77 12.75 -3.94 -6.65
C ARG A 77 13.53 -2.62 -6.64
N GLY A 78 13.84 -2.06 -5.46
CA GLY A 78 14.56 -0.78 -5.34
C GLY A 78 13.75 0.46 -5.73
N MET A 79 12.43 0.33 -5.96
CA MET A 79 11.59 1.46 -6.40
C MET A 79 11.12 2.36 -5.25
N VAL A 80 11.05 1.81 -4.04
CA VAL A 80 10.66 2.56 -2.84
C VAL A 80 11.61 2.25 -1.69
N SER A 81 11.84 3.24 -0.84
CA SER A 81 12.54 3.10 0.43
C SER A 81 11.55 3.24 1.58
N ARG A 82 11.88 2.65 2.73
CA ARG A 82 11.11 2.82 3.97
C ARG A 82 11.85 3.83 4.83
N GLU A 83 11.16 4.91 5.18
CA GLU A 83 11.69 5.94 6.08
C GLU A 83 10.91 5.88 7.42
N GLY A 84 11.62 5.69 8.52
CA GLY A 84 11.00 5.60 9.85
C GLY A 84 9.95 4.47 10.03
N ARG A 85 9.10 4.63 11.05
CA ARG A 85 8.00 3.69 11.34
C ARG A 85 6.81 3.99 10.43
N ASN A 86 6.73 3.26 9.32
CA ASN A 86 5.59 3.23 8.39
C ASN A 86 5.45 4.45 7.46
N ALA A 87 6.56 5.10 7.11
CA ALA A 87 6.57 5.99 5.96
C ALA A 87 7.39 5.37 4.81
N TRP A 88 7.00 5.74 3.59
CA TRP A 88 7.54 5.19 2.35
C TRP A 88 7.84 6.34 1.40
N ARG A 89 9.00 6.27 0.74
CA ARG A 89 9.42 7.24 -0.25
C ARG A 89 9.65 6.54 -1.57
N LEU A 90 9.28 7.17 -2.68
CA LEU A 90 9.72 6.75 -4.00
C LEU A 90 11.21 7.06 -4.13
N VAL A 91 12.01 6.06 -4.48
CA VAL A 91 13.39 6.30 -4.86
C VAL A 91 13.32 7.01 -6.21
N SER A 92 13.93 8.20 -6.34
CA SER A 92 14.11 8.80 -7.66
C SER A 92 14.83 7.78 -8.52
N THR A 93 14.13 7.25 -9.53
CA THR A 93 14.82 6.67 -10.68
C THR A 93 15.72 7.76 -11.26
N PRO A 94 16.99 7.45 -11.56
CA PRO A 94 17.88 8.38 -12.23
C PRO A 94 17.25 8.99 -13.48
#